data_AF-A0A9X2ESE1-F1
#
_entry.id   AF-A0A9X2ESE1-F1
#
_cell.length_a   1.000
_cell.length_b   1.000
_cell.length_c   1.000
_cell.angle_alpha   90.00
_cell.angle_beta   90.00
_cell.angle_gamma   90.00
#
_symmetry.space_group_name_H-M   'P 1'
#
loop_
_entity.id
_entity.type
_entity.pdbx_description
1 polymer ?
#
loop_
_entity_poly.entity_id
_entity_poly.type
_entity_poly.pdbx_seq_one_letter_code
_entity_poly.pdbx_strand_id
1 'polypeptide(L)'
;MIYCIEKIENAFLEYFEKNVLDLLDRKIKLIDIGIFPWHSRVEISFYLSDEKSAIDDVAAWKLYDHGSMYEGGWDSGLAIAKDLEAEWKKDNDILPFIFDFSSAITSSKVRGSIKKYNLDEDFSLQILNPDSIDSKNYCEWLP
;
A
#
# COMPACT_ATOMS: atom_id res chain seq x y z
N MET A 1 2.41 -0.86 -23.13
CA MET A 1 1.95 -0.13 -21.92
C MET A 1 2.76 -0.67 -20.77
N ILE A 2 3.50 0.20 -20.08
CA ILE A 2 4.50 -0.18 -19.07
C ILE A 2 3.87 -0.19 -17.65
N TYR A 3 2.86 0.66 -17.42
CA TYR A 3 2.08 0.79 -16.20
C TYR A 3 0.63 0.28 -16.41
N CYS A 4 0.12 -0.59 -15.53
CA CYS A 4 -1.26 -1.07 -15.52
C CYS A 4 -1.64 -1.70 -14.16
N ILE A 5 -2.95 -1.81 -13.88
CA ILE A 5 -3.51 -2.41 -12.65
C ILE A 5 -2.98 -3.82 -12.41
N GLU A 6 -2.95 -4.68 -13.42
CA GLU A 6 -2.46 -6.07 -13.29
C GLU A 6 -1.02 -6.13 -12.77
N LYS A 7 -0.17 -5.18 -13.20
CA LYS A 7 1.22 -5.11 -12.73
C LYS A 7 1.28 -4.69 -11.26
N ILE A 8 0.43 -3.75 -10.83
CA ILE A 8 0.30 -3.32 -9.43
C ILE A 8 -0.20 -4.50 -8.57
N GLU A 9 -1.21 -5.23 -9.03
CA GLU A 9 -1.71 -6.42 -8.32
C GLU A 9 -0.62 -7.46 -8.12
N ASN A 10 0.16 -7.77 -9.16
CA ASN A 10 1.25 -8.73 -9.06
C ASN A 10 2.35 -8.25 -8.10
N ALA A 11 2.64 -6.95 -8.08
CA ALA A 11 3.59 -6.39 -7.11
C ALA A 11 3.08 -6.51 -5.67
N PHE A 12 1.80 -6.23 -5.43
CA PHE A 12 1.19 -6.45 -4.11
C PHE A 12 1.20 -7.91 -3.69
N LEU A 13 0.91 -8.84 -4.60
CA LEU A 13 0.92 -10.27 -4.28
C LEU A 13 2.30 -10.72 -3.85
N GLU A 14 3.34 -10.36 -4.59
CA GLU A 14 4.72 -10.64 -4.21
C GLU A 14 5.02 -10.09 -2.81
N TYR A 15 4.68 -8.83 -2.56
CA TYR A 15 4.90 -8.18 -1.27
C TYR A 15 4.19 -8.92 -0.12
N PHE A 16 2.89 -9.17 -0.25
CA PHE A 16 2.12 -9.80 0.82
C PHE A 16 2.51 -11.26 1.04
N GLU A 17 2.87 -11.99 -0.02
CA GLU A 17 3.33 -13.37 0.11
C GLU A 17 4.71 -13.46 0.78
N LYS A 18 5.59 -12.50 0.51
CA LYS A 18 6.93 -12.44 1.13
C LYS A 18 6.86 -12.15 2.63
N ASN A 19 5.98 -11.23 3.04
CA ASN A 19 5.95 -10.72 4.42
C ASN A 19 4.98 -11.46 5.36
N VAL A 20 4.18 -12.41 4.85
CA VAL A 20 3.13 -13.07 5.66
C VAL A 20 3.70 -13.85 6.84
N LEU A 21 4.83 -14.55 6.65
CA LEU A 21 5.43 -15.35 7.72
C LEU A 21 6.03 -14.47 8.82
N ASP A 22 6.64 -13.35 8.43
CA ASP A 22 7.27 -12.41 9.36
C ASP A 22 6.25 -11.68 10.24
N LEU A 23 5.00 -11.58 9.76
CA LEU A 23 3.91 -10.87 10.43
C LEU A 23 2.80 -11.79 10.96
N LEU A 24 2.97 -13.11 10.90
CA LEU A 24 1.92 -14.07 11.24
C LEU A 24 1.43 -13.94 12.69
N ASP A 25 2.34 -13.68 13.63
CA ASP A 25 2.02 -13.54 15.06
C ASP A 25 1.56 -12.11 15.45
N ARG A 26 1.51 -11.18 14.48
CA ARG A 26 1.18 -9.78 14.72
C ARG A 26 -0.27 -9.53 14.32
N LYS A 27 -1.09 -9.05 15.27
CA LYS A 27 -2.48 -8.67 14.98
C LYS A 27 -2.50 -7.31 14.26
N ILE A 28 -2.93 -7.30 13.00
CA ILE A 28 -2.93 -6.12 12.14
C ILE A 28 -4.33 -5.51 12.11
N LYS A 29 -4.41 -4.22 12.43
CA LYS A 29 -5.67 -3.46 12.44
C LYS A 29 -5.85 -2.60 11.18
N LEU A 30 -4.77 -2.12 10.58
CA LEU A 30 -4.84 -1.29 9.38
C LEU A 30 -3.58 -1.50 8.53
N ILE A 31 -3.76 -1.54 7.21
CA ILE A 31 -2.65 -1.43 6.24
C ILE A 31 -2.83 -0.14 5.47
N ASP A 32 -1.78 0.67 5.46
CA ASP A 32 -1.68 1.91 4.70
C ASP A 32 -0.78 1.71 3.48
N ILE A 33 -1.24 2.21 2.34
CA ILE A 33 -0.44 2.23 1.10
C ILE A 33 -0.18 3.69 0.71
N GLY A 34 1.07 4.11 0.89
CA GLY A 34 1.55 5.43 0.49
C GLY A 34 1.95 5.44 -0.98
N ILE A 35 1.44 6.39 -1.75
CA ILE A 35 1.72 6.52 -3.20
C ILE A 35 2.38 7.87 -3.43
N PHE A 36 3.68 7.87 -3.73
CA PHE A 36 4.50 9.07 -3.85
C PHE A 36 5.20 9.09 -5.21
N PRO A 37 4.48 9.40 -6.30
CA PRO A 37 5.00 9.33 -7.67
C PRO A 37 6.23 10.23 -7.87
N TRP A 38 6.24 11.42 -7.26
CA TRP A 38 7.36 12.38 -7.35
C TRP A 38 8.64 11.94 -6.64
N HIS A 39 8.54 10.95 -5.75
CA HIS A 39 9.70 10.30 -5.12
C HIS A 39 10.03 8.95 -5.74
N SER A 40 9.34 8.56 -6.84
CA SER A 40 9.41 7.21 -7.38
C SER A 40 9.18 6.18 -6.27
N ARG A 41 8.20 6.41 -5.39
CA ARG A 41 7.99 5.63 -4.17
C ARG A 41 6.57 5.10 -3.98
N VAL A 42 6.49 3.84 -3.55
CA VAL A 42 5.30 3.21 -2.99
C VAL A 42 5.71 2.64 -1.64
N GLU A 43 4.93 2.92 -0.60
CA GLU A 43 5.19 2.50 0.77
C GLU A 43 4.04 1.61 1.24
N ILE A 44 4.36 0.58 2.03
CA ILE A 44 3.35 -0.26 2.67
C ILE A 44 3.63 -0.31 4.16
N SER A 45 2.66 0.17 4.95
CA SER A 45 2.79 0.30 6.39
C SER A 45 1.71 -0.48 7.11
N PHE A 46 2.06 -1.07 8.26
CA PHE A 46 1.13 -1.86 9.07
C PHE A 46 0.91 -1.21 10.44
N TYR A 47 -0.34 -0.95 10.77
CA TYR A 47 -0.76 -0.56 12.11
C TYR A 47 -1.22 -1.79 12.88
N LEU A 48 -0.57 -2.03 14.03
CA LEU A 48 -0.84 -3.19 14.86
C LEU A 48 -1.92 -2.90 15.91
N SER A 49 -2.64 -3.92 16.35
CA SER A 49 -3.67 -3.75 17.38
C SER A 49 -3.10 -3.34 18.76
N ASP A 50 -1.81 -3.61 19.01
CA ASP A 50 -1.08 -3.21 20.22
C ASP A 50 -0.26 -1.92 20.03
N GLU A 51 -0.48 -1.20 18.93
CA GLU A 51 0.24 0.03 18.63
C GLU A 51 -0.13 1.15 19.62
N LYS A 52 0.87 1.95 20.00
CA LYS A 52 0.71 3.07 20.94
C LYS A 52 0.69 4.44 20.27
N SER A 53 1.30 4.51 19.08
CA SER A 53 1.29 5.70 18.24
C SER A 53 -0.14 6.02 17.79
N ALA A 54 -0.39 7.27 17.42
CA ALA A 54 -1.69 7.64 16.90
C ALA A 54 -1.93 7.00 15.52
N ILE A 55 -3.18 6.60 15.26
CA ILE A 55 -3.55 5.94 14.01
C ILE A 55 -3.48 6.89 12.79
N ASP A 56 -3.51 8.20 13.00
CA ASP A 56 -3.36 9.21 11.95
C ASP A 56 -1.89 9.60 11.69
N ASP A 57 -0.97 9.21 12.57
CA ASP A 57 0.47 9.48 12.43
C ASP A 57 1.20 8.26 11.85
N VAL A 58 0.98 7.98 10.56
CA VAL A 58 1.50 6.80 9.84
C VAL A 58 3.01 6.65 9.97
N ALA A 59 3.75 7.76 9.91
CA ALA A 59 5.20 7.76 10.00
C ALA A 59 5.74 7.34 11.39
N ALA A 60 4.89 7.37 12.43
CA ALA A 60 5.25 6.95 13.78
C ALA A 60 4.91 5.48 14.08
N TRP A 61 4.36 4.73 13.13
CA TRP A 61 4.03 3.32 13.31
C TRP A 61 5.28 2.45 13.36
N LYS A 62 5.26 1.36 14.16
CA LYS A 62 6.43 0.47 14.28
C LYS A 62 6.81 -0.22 12.99
N LEU A 63 5.83 -0.44 12.11
CA LEU A 63 5.98 -1.11 10.82
C LEU A 63 5.66 -0.14 9.67
N TYR A 64 6.13 1.11 9.79
CA TYR A 64 6.14 2.08 8.71
C TYR A 64 7.10 1.64 7.58
N ASP A 65 6.66 1.76 6.33
CA ASP A 65 7.37 1.34 5.10
C ASP A 65 8.07 -0.02 5.26
N HIS A 66 7.34 -1.00 5.80
CA HIS A 66 7.87 -2.31 6.10
C HIS A 66 8.33 -3.02 4.82
N GLY A 67 9.47 -3.70 4.85
CA GLY A 67 9.98 -4.39 3.65
C GLY A 67 10.28 -3.44 2.49
N SER A 68 10.73 -2.22 2.81
CA SER A 68 11.00 -1.14 1.87
C SER A 68 11.73 -1.62 0.61
N MET A 69 11.23 -1.17 -0.54
CA MET A 69 11.81 -1.54 -1.83
C MET A 69 13.25 -1.02 -2.03
N TYR A 70 13.67 0.05 -1.32
CA TYR A 70 15.04 0.57 -1.40
C TYR A 70 16.05 -0.20 -0.56
N GLU A 71 15.57 -1.04 0.36
CA GLU A 71 16.42 -1.91 1.19
C GLU A 71 16.54 -3.33 0.60
N GLY A 72 16.14 -3.51 -0.67
CA GLY A 72 16.08 -4.81 -1.34
C GLY A 72 14.88 -5.67 -0.92
N GLY A 73 13.87 -5.04 -0.29
CA GLY A 73 12.70 -5.71 0.23
C GLY A 73 11.64 -6.05 -0.83
N TRP A 74 11.59 -5.33 -1.96
CA TRP A 74 10.47 -5.43 -2.90
C TRP A 74 10.81 -4.93 -4.32
N ASP A 75 11.32 -5.83 -5.17
CA ASP A 75 11.82 -5.47 -6.52
C ASP A 75 10.70 -5.06 -7.48
N SER A 76 9.55 -5.74 -7.43
CA SER A 76 8.39 -5.36 -8.26
C SER A 76 7.79 -4.02 -7.83
N GLY A 77 7.84 -3.69 -6.54
CA GLY A 77 7.51 -2.36 -6.03
C GLY A 77 8.40 -1.29 -6.65
N LEU A 78 9.71 -1.51 -6.68
CA LEU A 78 10.65 -0.58 -7.31
C LEU A 78 10.40 -0.40 -8.81
N ALA A 79 10.04 -1.48 -9.50
CA ALA A 79 9.69 -1.42 -10.92
C ALA A 79 8.41 -0.60 -11.16
N ILE A 80 7.36 -0.83 -10.36
CA ILE A 80 6.13 -0.05 -10.41
C ILE A 80 6.39 1.42 -10.10
N ALA A 81 7.19 1.72 -9.08
CA ALA A 81 7.42 3.08 -8.64
C ALA A 81 8.19 3.92 -9.69
N LYS A 82 9.07 3.29 -10.47
CA LYS A 82 9.73 3.93 -11.63
C LYS A 82 8.75 4.24 -12.75
N ASP A 83 7.83 3.32 -13.03
CA ASP A 83 6.81 3.54 -14.06
C ASP A 83 5.85 4.65 -13.64
N LEU A 84 5.47 4.64 -12.36
CA LEU A 84 4.63 5.65 -11.73
C LEU A 84 5.27 7.05 -11.85
N GLU A 85 6.56 7.18 -11.55
CA GLU A 85 7.30 8.44 -11.71
C GLU A 85 7.31 8.91 -13.17
N ALA A 86 7.48 7.98 -14.12
CA ALA A 86 7.47 8.29 -15.55
C ALA A 86 6.10 8.75 -16.06
N GLU A 87 5.01 8.16 -15.56
CA GLU A 87 3.65 8.60 -15.86
C GLU A 87 3.35 9.95 -15.21
N TRP A 88 3.70 10.14 -13.94
CA TRP A 88 3.52 11.40 -13.21
C TRP A 88 4.16 12.59 -13.89
N LYS A 89 5.37 12.42 -14.46
CA LYS A 89 6.09 13.48 -15.20
C LYS A 89 5.32 14.02 -16.41
N LYS A 90 4.22 13.39 -16.84
CA LYS A 90 3.42 13.81 -18.01
C LYS A 90 2.41 14.91 -17.66
N ASP A 91 1.71 14.80 -16.54
CA ASP A 91 0.62 15.71 -16.17
C ASP A 91 0.61 16.14 -14.69
N ASN A 92 1.38 15.46 -13.83
CA ASN A 92 1.43 15.66 -12.39
C ASN A 92 0.05 15.51 -11.70
N ASP A 93 -0.78 14.58 -12.17
CA ASP A 93 -2.03 14.22 -11.49
C ASP A 93 -1.88 12.90 -10.71
N ILE A 94 -2.10 12.96 -9.39
CA ILE A 94 -1.95 11.79 -8.50
C ILE A 94 -3.22 10.94 -8.45
N LEU A 95 -4.38 11.54 -8.73
CA LEU A 95 -5.67 10.87 -8.53
C LEU A 95 -5.81 9.58 -9.35
N PRO A 96 -5.41 9.51 -10.64
CA PRO A 96 -5.46 8.27 -11.40
C PRO A 96 -4.67 7.14 -10.72
N PHE A 97 -3.49 7.44 -10.19
CA PHE A 97 -2.66 6.45 -9.50
C PHE A 97 -3.33 5.96 -8.22
N ILE A 98 -3.90 6.86 -7.42
CA ILE A 98 -4.66 6.48 -6.22
C ILE A 98 -5.81 5.53 -6.58
N PHE A 99 -6.55 5.79 -7.67
CA PHE A 99 -7.64 4.92 -8.11
C PHE A 99 -7.15 3.55 -8.61
N ASP A 100 -6.05 3.51 -9.36
CA ASP A 100 -5.48 2.25 -9.86
C ASP A 100 -4.97 1.37 -8.73
N PHE A 101 -4.23 1.95 -7.78
CA PHE A 101 -3.72 1.23 -6.61
C PHE A 101 -4.84 0.81 -5.68
N SER A 102 -5.87 1.65 -5.48
CA SER A 102 -7.08 1.26 -4.75
C SER A 102 -7.78 0.07 -5.40
N SER A 103 -7.97 0.12 -6.72
CA SER A 103 -8.56 -0.99 -7.48
C SER A 103 -7.74 -2.28 -7.35
N ALA A 104 -6.41 -2.18 -7.38
CA ALA A 104 -5.51 -3.32 -7.25
C ALA A 104 -5.51 -3.91 -5.83
N ILE A 105 -5.32 -3.10 -4.78
CA ILE A 105 -5.23 -3.59 -3.39
C ILE A 105 -6.54 -4.21 -2.91
N THR A 106 -7.67 -3.75 -3.46
CA THR A 106 -9.01 -4.24 -3.12
C THR A 106 -9.49 -5.36 -4.03
N SER A 107 -8.70 -5.78 -5.02
CA SER A 107 -9.05 -6.89 -5.90
C SER A 107 -9.16 -8.21 -5.13
N SER A 108 -9.98 -9.13 -5.64
CA SER A 108 -10.23 -10.42 -4.98
C SER A 108 -8.95 -11.23 -4.77
N LYS A 109 -8.00 -11.15 -5.71
CA LYS A 109 -6.72 -11.85 -5.67
C LYS A 109 -5.82 -11.29 -4.56
N VAL A 110 -5.66 -9.97 -4.51
CA VAL A 110 -4.81 -9.31 -3.50
C VAL A 110 -5.41 -9.43 -2.10
N ARG A 111 -6.73 -9.20 -1.96
CA ARG A 111 -7.46 -9.44 -0.70
C ARG A 111 -7.33 -10.88 -0.23
N GLY A 112 -7.31 -11.86 -1.15
CA GLY A 112 -7.07 -13.27 -0.83
C GLY A 112 -5.70 -13.51 -0.18
N SER A 113 -4.66 -12.77 -0.59
CA SER A 113 -3.34 -12.85 0.03
C SER A 113 -3.31 -12.16 1.40
N ILE A 114 -3.92 -10.98 1.53
CA ILE A 114 -4.00 -10.23 2.79
C ILE A 114 -4.75 -11.01 3.88
N LYS A 115 -5.78 -11.77 3.51
CA LYS A 115 -6.52 -12.64 4.45
C LYS A 115 -5.69 -13.74 5.11
N LYS A 116 -4.46 -14.00 4.64
CA LYS A 116 -3.54 -14.96 5.27
C LYS A 116 -2.88 -14.41 6.54
N TYR A 117 -2.92 -13.09 6.74
CA TYR A 117 -2.39 -12.43 7.93
C TYR A 117 -3.33 -12.58 9.13
N ASN A 118 -2.82 -12.35 10.34
CA ASN A 118 -3.63 -12.26 11.55
C ASN A 118 -4.31 -10.88 11.64
N LEU A 119 -5.50 -10.77 11.08
CA LEU A 119 -6.24 -9.52 10.98
C LEU A 119 -7.13 -9.27 12.21
N ASP A 120 -7.26 -8.00 12.61
CA ASP A 120 -8.22 -7.55 13.61
C ASP A 120 -9.67 -7.64 13.10
N GLU A 121 -10.65 -7.67 14.01
CA GLU A 121 -12.08 -7.72 13.67
C GLU A 121 -12.50 -6.46 12.92
N ASP A 122 -11.94 -5.31 13.31
CA ASP A 122 -12.14 -4.01 12.68
C ASP A 122 -11.04 -3.68 11.65
N PHE A 123 -10.45 -4.71 11.03
CA PHE A 123 -9.39 -4.53 10.05
C PHE A 123 -9.83 -3.64 8.87
N SER A 124 -8.95 -2.73 8.46
CA SER A 124 -9.16 -1.85 7.31
C SER A 124 -7.94 -1.74 6.41
N LEU A 125 -8.19 -1.38 5.15
CA LEU A 125 -7.19 -0.97 4.18
C LEU A 125 -7.35 0.52 3.95
N GLN A 126 -6.26 1.25 3.78
CA GLN A 126 -6.34 2.63 3.34
C GLN A 126 -5.32 3.02 2.29
N ILE A 127 -5.77 3.92 1.41
CA ILE A 127 -4.95 4.78 0.57
C ILE A 127 -5.51 6.17 0.79
N LEU A 128 -4.62 7.10 1.11
CA LEU A 128 -4.93 8.51 1.29
C LEU A 128 -4.23 9.32 0.20
N ASN A 129 -4.84 10.45 -0.17
CA ASN A 129 -4.19 11.47 -1.00
C ASN A 129 -3.24 12.29 -0.11
N PRO A 130 -1.91 12.16 -0.28
CA PRO A 130 -0.92 12.90 0.50
C PRO A 130 -1.00 14.43 0.33
N ASP A 131 -1.58 14.93 -0.76
CA ASP A 131 -1.73 16.37 -1.02
C ASP A 131 -2.97 16.99 -0.34
N SER A 132 -3.76 16.18 0.39
CA SER A 132 -5.02 16.60 0.99
C SER A 132 -5.08 16.25 2.49
N ILE A 133 -5.12 17.27 3.35
CA ILE A 133 -5.28 17.08 4.80
C ILE A 133 -6.60 16.41 5.18
N ASP A 134 -7.67 16.63 4.40
CA ASP A 134 -8.98 16.02 4.60
C ASP A 134 -9.20 14.82 3.66
N SER A 135 -8.12 14.10 3.33
CA SER A 135 -8.21 12.99 2.40
C SER A 135 -9.16 11.92 2.90
N LYS A 136 -10.01 11.42 1.99
CA LYS A 136 -10.86 10.26 2.26
C LYS A 136 -10.06 8.98 2.03
N ASN A 137 -10.46 7.91 2.69
CA ASN A 137 -9.96 6.58 2.36
C ASN A 137 -10.47 6.13 0.99
N TYR A 138 -9.56 5.87 0.04
CA TYR A 138 -9.91 5.42 -1.31
C TYR A 138 -10.14 3.91 -1.42
N CYS A 139 -9.81 3.11 -0.41
CA CYS A 139 -9.98 1.65 -0.41
C CYS A 139 -11.40 1.17 -0.02
N GLU A 140 -12.23 2.06 0.52
CA GLU A 140 -13.65 1.78 0.84
C GLU A 140 -14.56 1.97 -0.38
N TRP A 141 -14.03 2.50 -1.48
CA TRP A 141 -14.78 2.80 -2.70
C TRP A 141 -14.60 1.69 -3.74
N LEU A 142 -15.21 0.53 -3.51
CA LEU A 142 -15.59 -0.36 -4.62
C LEU A 142 -17.03 -0.84 -4.40
N PRO A 143 -17.99 -0.43 -5.26
CA PRO A 143 -19.35 -0.96 -5.26
C PRO A 143 -19.41 -2.45 -5.64
#